data_AF-A0A502SUU1-F1
#
_entry.id   AF-A0A502SUU1-F1
#
_cell.length_a   1.000
_cell.length_b   1.000
_cell.length_c   1.000
_cell.angle_alpha   90.00
_cell.angle_beta   90.00
_cell.angle_gamma   90.00
#
_symmetry.space_group_name_H-M   'P 1'
#
loop_
_entity.id
_entity.type
_entity.pdbx_description
1 polymer ?
#
loop_
_entity_poly.entity_id
_entity_poly.type
_entity_poly.pdbx_seq_one_letter_code
_entity_poly.pdbx_strand_id
1 'polypeptide(L)'
;MALRAGIDAGRSGSGIYAVAAVAFSYGRAKKANKQWQRLLDGRTFHMTHLNARKGDFEGIDDRKKKQIMHGIVEIIKNNASYIVCTSYDDSTIEEKFPKLSNNEKAVDEFLYRAFRTKYGPMIHMCMWTLGDFANDGAMKRNHISYVLETGDDGQGGFIDYIRFLNSNKERQPVYKHVLEQYSLVKLIATPKEEMEGVFHAADFVAWEWARHVERQRQDLPMRKSLQALTSKIPALSDYYGLTLGDKNRIFCRHYAEKHANRLVKFLRETAEAKSEADIRAANAHWAETRF
;
A
#
# COMPACT_ATOMS: atom_id res chain seq x y z
N MET A 1 6.88 -20.09 1.63
CA MET A 1 7.89 -19.13 2.17
C MET A 1 7.16 -18.04 2.94
N ALA A 2 7.69 -17.54 4.05
CA ALA A 2 7.05 -16.46 4.82
C ALA A 2 7.57 -15.09 4.36
N LEU A 3 6.65 -14.15 4.11
CA LEU A 3 6.93 -12.78 3.71
C LEU A 3 6.64 -11.82 4.88
N ARG A 4 7.39 -10.73 4.94
CA ARG A 4 7.10 -9.57 5.79
C ARG A 4 6.98 -8.35 4.90
N ALA A 5 5.90 -7.59 5.04
CA ALA A 5 5.63 -6.44 4.19
C ALA A 5 5.40 -5.19 5.05
N GLY A 6 6.15 -4.12 4.76
CA GLY A 6 5.84 -2.79 5.27
C GLY A 6 4.82 -2.12 4.36
N ILE A 7 3.84 -1.43 4.95
CA ILE A 7 2.87 -0.62 4.22
C ILE A 7 2.92 0.81 4.73
N ASP A 8 3.00 1.77 3.82
CA ASP A 8 3.04 3.20 4.17
C ASP A 8 2.47 4.06 3.03
N ALA A 9 2.07 5.28 3.37
CA ALA A 9 1.56 6.28 2.43
C ALA A 9 2.62 7.31 2.05
N GLY A 10 2.44 7.89 0.87
CA GLY A 10 3.19 9.04 0.38
C GLY A 10 2.27 9.97 -0.39
N ARG A 11 2.55 11.29 -0.32
CA ARG A 11 1.77 12.32 -1.02
C ARG A 11 2.67 13.17 -1.91
N SER A 12 2.20 13.48 -3.13
CA SER A 12 2.83 14.50 -3.97
C SER A 12 2.39 15.91 -3.56
N GLY A 13 3.07 16.94 -4.08
CA GLY A 13 2.62 18.33 -3.90
C GLY A 13 1.34 18.66 -4.67
N SER A 14 0.98 17.84 -5.65
CA SER A 14 -0.17 18.03 -6.55
C SER A 14 -1.45 17.28 -6.11
N GLY A 15 -1.49 16.77 -4.87
CA GLY A 15 -2.65 16.01 -4.37
C GLY A 15 -2.72 14.55 -4.81
N ILE A 16 -1.67 13.97 -5.39
CA ILE A 16 -1.63 12.51 -5.58
C ILE A 16 -1.33 11.86 -4.25
N TYR A 17 -2.22 10.98 -3.80
CA TYR A 17 -2.01 10.14 -2.64
C TYR A 17 -1.72 8.72 -3.09
N ALA A 18 -0.64 8.15 -2.57
CA ALA A 18 -0.21 6.80 -2.87
C ALA A 18 -0.02 6.00 -1.58
N VAL A 19 -0.33 4.71 -1.61
CA VAL A 19 0.08 3.73 -0.61
C VAL A 19 0.92 2.69 -1.31
N ALA A 20 2.00 2.27 -0.66
CA ALA A 20 2.82 1.17 -1.16
C ALA A 20 2.94 0.07 -0.12
N ALA A 21 3.09 -1.16 -0.60
CA ALA A 21 3.51 -2.31 0.16
C ALA A 21 4.83 -2.85 -0.41
N VAL A 22 5.85 -3.01 0.43
CA VAL A 22 7.14 -3.58 0.03
C VAL A 22 7.38 -4.84 0.84
N ALA A 23 7.41 -5.98 0.15
CA ALA A 23 7.50 -7.29 0.77
C ALA A 23 8.88 -7.92 0.63
N PHE A 24 9.33 -8.58 1.69
CA PHE A 24 10.61 -9.27 1.77
C PHE A 24 10.38 -10.67 2.32
N SER A 25 11.04 -11.68 1.75
CA SER A 25 11.21 -12.95 2.47
C SER A 25 11.97 -12.73 3.78
N TYR A 26 11.69 -13.54 4.80
CA TYR A 26 12.30 -13.36 6.14
C TYR A 26 13.82 -13.17 6.14
N GLY A 27 14.56 -14.01 5.39
CA GLY A 27 16.01 -13.90 5.27
C GLY A 27 16.47 -12.60 4.58
N ARG A 28 15.74 -12.18 3.53
CA ARG A 28 16.03 -10.92 2.82
C ARG A 28 15.68 -9.70 3.66
N ALA A 29 14.61 -9.74 4.45
CA ALA A 29 14.24 -8.67 5.38
C ALA A 29 15.36 -8.39 6.39
N LYS A 30 15.90 -9.44 7.02
CA LYS A 30 17.01 -9.32 7.99
C LYS A 30 18.28 -8.74 7.35
N LYS A 31 18.62 -9.17 6.14
CA LYS A 31 19.78 -8.65 5.39
C LYS A 31 19.58 -7.18 5.01
N ALA A 32 18.42 -6.85 4.45
CA ALA A 32 18.06 -5.51 4.04
C ALA A 32 18.02 -4.55 5.23
N ASN A 33 17.47 -4.96 6.39
CA ASN A 33 17.46 -4.13 7.59
C ASN A 33 18.87 -3.78 8.08
N LYS A 34 19.81 -4.73 8.07
CA LYS A 34 21.21 -4.43 8.40
C LYS A 34 21.84 -3.40 7.46
N GLN A 35 21.54 -3.48 6.15
CA GLN A 35 22.01 -2.50 5.18
C GLN A 35 21.35 -1.13 5.40
N TRP A 36 20.06 -1.13 5.71
CA TRP A 36 19.26 0.05 5.98
C TRP A 36 19.79 0.83 7.18
N GLN A 37 20.00 0.15 8.31
CA GLN A 37 20.53 0.74 9.54
C GLN A 37 21.91 1.37 9.33
N ARG A 38 22.78 0.73 8.54
CA ARG A 38 24.09 1.28 8.18
C ARG A 38 24.00 2.49 7.25
N LEU A 39 23.06 2.47 6.31
CA LEU A 39 22.88 3.55 5.35
C LEU A 39 22.35 4.82 6.02
N LEU A 40 21.40 4.66 6.93
CA LEU A 40 20.72 5.75 7.62
C LEU A 40 21.37 6.15 8.94
N ASP A 41 22.36 5.39 9.41
CA ASP A 41 23.08 5.68 10.65
C ASP A 41 22.14 5.80 11.86
N GLY A 42 21.21 4.84 11.96
CA GLY A 42 20.21 4.77 13.04
C GLY A 42 19.03 5.76 12.94
N ARG A 43 19.00 6.64 11.93
CA ARG A 43 17.90 7.60 11.72
C ARG A 43 16.58 6.91 11.36
N THR A 44 15.48 7.46 11.84
CA THR A 44 14.13 7.08 11.42
C THR A 44 13.86 7.65 10.03
N PHE A 45 13.43 6.80 9.09
CA PHE A 45 13.22 7.22 7.72
C PHE A 45 11.82 7.79 7.50
N HIS A 46 11.75 9.05 7.07
CA HIS A 46 10.59 9.62 6.40
C HIS A 46 11.01 10.22 5.07
N MET A 47 10.37 9.85 3.98
CA MET A 47 10.79 10.31 2.66
C MET A 47 10.62 11.83 2.51
N THR A 48 9.59 12.40 3.14
CA THR A 48 9.37 13.86 3.22
C THR A 48 10.50 14.57 3.96
N HIS A 49 10.97 14.02 5.08
CA HIS A 49 12.09 14.56 5.87
C HIS A 49 13.41 14.49 5.10
N LEU A 50 13.72 13.35 4.47
CA LEU A 50 14.90 13.22 3.61
C LEU A 50 14.84 14.20 2.43
N ASN A 51 13.68 14.36 1.80
CA ASN A 51 13.56 15.26 0.66
C ASN A 51 13.73 16.73 1.07
N ALA A 52 13.11 17.14 2.19
CA ALA A 52 13.15 18.51 2.69
C ALA A 52 14.40 18.83 3.52
N ARG A 53 15.22 17.83 3.87
CA ARG A 53 16.35 17.94 4.81
C ARG A 53 15.92 18.51 6.17
N LYS A 54 14.91 17.87 6.76
CA LYS A 54 14.34 18.23 8.07
C LYS A 54 14.31 17.01 9.00
N GLY A 55 14.02 17.22 10.28
CA GLY A 55 13.98 16.15 11.29
C GLY A 55 15.33 15.45 11.36
N ASP A 56 15.33 14.11 11.36
CA ASP A 56 16.55 13.29 11.38
C ASP A 56 17.53 13.53 10.22
N PHE A 57 17.08 14.21 9.15
CA PHE A 57 17.88 14.55 7.98
C PHE A 57 18.25 16.04 7.91
N GLU A 58 18.05 16.80 8.99
CA GLU A 58 18.51 18.18 9.06
C GLU A 58 20.03 18.29 8.91
N GLY A 59 20.50 19.32 8.20
CA GLY A 59 21.93 19.58 7.99
C GLY A 59 22.65 18.68 6.98
N ILE A 60 22.01 17.65 6.40
CA ILE A 60 22.65 16.86 5.35
C ILE A 60 22.81 17.67 4.05
N ASP A 61 23.91 17.47 3.33
CA ASP A 61 24.10 18.08 2.02
C ASP A 61 23.41 17.27 0.89
N ASP A 62 23.37 17.84 -0.32
CA ASP A 62 22.77 17.19 -1.48
C ASP A 62 23.51 15.91 -1.90
N ARG A 63 24.83 15.85 -1.65
CA ARG A 63 25.64 14.67 -1.93
C ARG A 63 25.20 13.50 -1.06
N LYS A 64 25.04 13.72 0.25
CA LYS A 64 24.60 12.72 1.23
C LYS A 64 23.15 12.32 0.97
N LYS A 65 22.26 13.27 0.68
CA LYS A 65 20.88 12.97 0.26
C LYS A 65 20.87 12.03 -0.95
N LYS A 66 21.65 12.32 -2.00
CA LYS A 66 21.74 11.48 -3.19
C LYS A 66 22.30 10.09 -2.89
N GLN A 67 23.33 10.00 -2.04
CA GLN A 67 23.89 8.72 -1.59
C GLN A 67 22.85 7.87 -0.85
N ILE A 68 22.08 8.49 0.05
CA ILE A 68 21.00 7.81 0.78
C ILE A 68 19.93 7.31 -0.20
N MET A 69 19.45 8.17 -1.11
CA MET A 69 18.46 7.79 -2.12
C MET A 69 18.93 6.61 -2.99
N HIS A 70 20.19 6.63 -3.45
CA HIS A 70 20.75 5.53 -4.22
C HIS A 70 20.87 4.25 -3.39
N GLY A 71 21.34 4.34 -2.14
CA GLY A 71 21.45 3.19 -1.25
C GLY A 71 20.09 2.54 -0.95
N ILE A 72 19.04 3.34 -0.74
CA ILE A 72 17.67 2.84 -0.54
C ILE A 72 17.21 2.06 -1.77
N VAL A 73 17.39 2.62 -2.97
CA VAL A 73 17.05 1.96 -4.23
C VAL A 73 17.79 0.62 -4.36
N GLU A 74 19.10 0.58 -4.06
CA GLU A 74 19.87 -0.66 -4.11
C GLU A 74 19.38 -1.71 -3.11
N ILE A 75 19.06 -1.30 -1.87
CA ILE A 75 18.53 -2.22 -0.84
C ILE A 75 17.22 -2.82 -1.31
N ILE A 76 16.27 -1.99 -1.77
CA ILE A 76 14.96 -2.45 -2.26
C ILE A 76 15.15 -3.36 -3.48
N LYS A 77 15.88 -2.91 -4.50
CA LYS A 77 16.11 -3.66 -5.73
C LYS A 77 16.75 -5.03 -5.49
N ASN A 78 17.65 -5.16 -4.53
CA ASN A 78 18.37 -6.41 -4.29
C ASN A 78 17.65 -7.37 -3.35
N ASN A 79 16.74 -6.87 -2.50
CA ASN A 79 16.15 -7.68 -1.43
C ASN A 79 14.62 -7.78 -1.48
N ALA A 80 13.91 -6.80 -2.04
CA ALA A 80 12.45 -6.83 -2.13
C ALA A 80 12.00 -7.98 -3.03
N SER A 81 11.09 -8.78 -2.51
CA SER A 81 10.43 -9.89 -3.20
C SER A 81 9.30 -9.35 -4.07
N TYR A 82 8.48 -8.45 -3.52
CA TYR A 82 7.40 -7.80 -4.24
C TYR A 82 7.30 -6.32 -3.86
N ILE A 83 6.81 -5.52 -4.81
CA ILE A 83 6.48 -4.12 -4.62
C ILE A 83 5.08 -3.91 -5.19
N VAL A 84 4.16 -3.45 -4.34
CA VAL A 84 2.83 -3.03 -4.77
C VAL A 84 2.66 -1.56 -4.44
N CYS A 85 2.07 -0.78 -5.33
CA CYS A 85 1.69 0.59 -5.05
C CYS A 85 0.36 0.93 -5.71
N THR A 86 -0.50 1.62 -4.98
CA THR A 86 -1.76 2.13 -5.49
C THR A 86 -1.89 3.60 -5.19
N SER A 87 -2.39 4.38 -6.14
CA SER A 87 -2.61 5.80 -5.95
C SER A 87 -3.87 6.28 -6.66
N TYR A 88 -4.32 7.46 -6.27
CA TYR A 88 -5.32 8.22 -6.99
C TYR A 88 -5.13 9.72 -6.71
N ASP A 89 -5.96 10.54 -7.33
CA ASP A 89 -5.98 11.98 -7.10
C ASP A 89 -6.95 12.32 -5.96
N ASP A 90 -6.43 12.93 -4.91
CA ASP A 90 -7.19 13.33 -3.74
C ASP A 90 -8.39 14.22 -4.07
N SER A 91 -8.24 15.11 -5.07
CA SER A 91 -9.27 16.07 -5.46
C SER A 91 -10.49 15.41 -6.09
N THR A 92 -10.37 14.16 -6.54
CA THR A 92 -11.42 13.48 -7.31
C THR A 92 -12.35 12.59 -6.46
N ILE A 93 -11.97 12.30 -5.21
CA ILE A 93 -12.60 11.22 -4.42
C ILE A 93 -13.06 11.66 -3.00
N GLU A 94 -12.63 12.82 -2.51
CA GLU A 94 -12.81 13.21 -1.09
C GLU A 94 -14.27 13.22 -0.60
N GLU A 95 -15.23 13.59 -1.46
CA GLU A 95 -16.66 13.63 -1.09
C GLU A 95 -17.33 12.25 -0.98
N LYS A 96 -16.65 11.18 -1.36
CA LYS A 96 -17.27 9.87 -1.64
C LYS A 96 -17.01 8.83 -0.56
N PHE A 97 -16.17 9.12 0.43
CA PHE A 97 -15.98 8.24 1.57
C PHE A 97 -17.15 8.35 2.55
N PRO A 98 -17.63 7.23 3.12
CA PRO A 98 -18.75 7.28 4.04
C PRO A 98 -18.32 8.01 5.32
N LYS A 99 -18.96 9.17 5.57
CA LYS A 99 -18.64 10.06 6.70
C LYS A 99 -19.32 9.62 8.00
N LEU A 100 -20.45 8.93 7.91
CA LEU A 100 -21.24 8.45 9.04
C LEU A 100 -21.80 7.06 8.72
N SER A 101 -21.92 6.22 9.75
CA SER A 101 -22.71 4.99 9.67
C SER A 101 -24.19 5.36 9.69
N ASN A 102 -24.96 4.91 8.70
CA ASN A 102 -26.43 4.99 8.76
C ASN A 102 -27.03 3.85 9.62
N ASN A 103 -26.19 3.05 10.29
CA ASN A 103 -26.61 1.91 11.09
C ASN A 103 -25.97 1.96 12.48
N GLU A 104 -26.79 2.06 13.53
CA GLU A 104 -26.35 2.22 14.93
C GLU A 104 -25.72 0.96 15.54
N LYS A 105 -25.59 -0.14 14.77
CA LYS A 105 -24.99 -1.38 15.25
C LYS A 105 -23.47 -1.30 15.20
N ALA A 106 -22.81 -1.53 16.34
CA ALA A 106 -21.35 -1.53 16.51
C ALA A 106 -20.57 -2.43 15.52
N VAL A 107 -21.23 -3.42 14.91
CA VAL A 107 -20.65 -4.29 13.88
C VAL A 107 -20.41 -3.55 12.56
N ASP A 108 -21.06 -2.42 12.29
CA ASP A 108 -20.79 -1.70 11.03
C ASP A 108 -19.75 -0.59 11.24
N GLU A 109 -19.55 -0.13 12.48
CA GLU A 109 -18.71 1.02 12.82
C GLU A 109 -17.24 0.83 12.44
N PHE A 110 -16.70 -0.38 12.59
CA PHE A 110 -15.29 -0.64 12.22
C PHE A 110 -15.04 -0.55 10.71
N LEU A 111 -16.02 -0.93 9.88
CA LEU A 111 -15.94 -0.82 8.43
C LEU A 111 -15.90 0.64 8.00
N TYR A 112 -16.81 1.44 8.55
CA TYR A 112 -16.82 2.88 8.31
C TYR A 112 -15.50 3.50 8.77
N ARG A 113 -15.00 3.18 9.96
CA ARG A 113 -13.71 3.70 10.43
C ARG A 113 -12.54 3.32 9.53
N ALA A 114 -12.53 2.11 8.96
CA ALA A 114 -11.49 1.67 8.03
C ALA A 114 -11.53 2.39 6.69
N PHE A 115 -12.71 2.68 6.16
CA PHE A 115 -12.89 3.24 4.81
C PHE A 115 -13.36 4.70 4.80
N ARG A 116 -13.43 5.39 5.95
CA ARG A 116 -13.77 6.82 6.05
C ARG A 116 -12.71 7.74 5.46
N THR A 117 -11.47 7.24 5.36
CA THR A 117 -10.36 7.98 4.79
C THR A 117 -9.89 7.34 3.51
N LYS A 118 -9.06 8.12 2.82
CA LYS A 118 -8.38 7.74 1.60
C LYS A 118 -7.52 6.48 1.78
N TYR A 119 -6.91 6.31 2.95
CA TYR A 119 -5.89 5.29 3.20
C TYR A 119 -6.42 3.85 3.13
N GLY A 120 -7.53 3.54 3.81
CA GLY A 120 -8.08 2.17 3.91
C GLY A 120 -8.30 1.46 2.57
N PRO A 121 -8.99 2.10 1.59
CA PRO A 121 -9.13 1.56 0.22
C PRO A 121 -7.80 1.18 -0.45
N MET A 122 -6.78 2.02 -0.29
CA MET A 122 -5.49 1.77 -0.93
C MET A 122 -4.67 0.71 -0.21
N ILE A 123 -4.73 0.65 1.13
CA ILE A 123 -4.17 -0.50 1.86
C ILE A 123 -4.85 -1.78 1.41
N HIS A 124 -6.18 -1.80 1.34
CA HIS A 124 -6.96 -2.95 0.91
C HIS A 124 -6.45 -3.46 -0.44
N MET A 125 -6.32 -2.57 -1.44
CA MET A 125 -5.82 -2.95 -2.76
C MET A 125 -4.36 -3.41 -2.73
N CYS A 126 -3.51 -2.78 -1.91
CA CYS A 126 -2.13 -3.20 -1.73
C CYS A 126 -2.04 -4.61 -1.13
N MET A 127 -2.79 -4.89 -0.05
CA MET A 127 -2.82 -6.20 0.60
C MET A 127 -3.43 -7.28 -0.28
N TRP A 128 -4.50 -6.95 -1.01
CA TRP A 128 -5.14 -7.86 -1.96
C TRP A 128 -4.19 -8.25 -3.09
N THR A 129 -3.58 -7.27 -3.76
CA THR A 129 -2.63 -7.52 -4.85
C THR A 129 -1.38 -8.26 -4.37
N LEU A 130 -0.89 -7.92 -3.18
CA LEU A 130 0.26 -8.62 -2.62
C LEU A 130 -0.08 -10.06 -2.22
N GLY A 131 -1.29 -10.28 -1.71
CA GLY A 131 -1.83 -11.61 -1.44
C GLY A 131 -1.97 -12.44 -2.71
N ASP A 132 -2.42 -11.85 -3.81
CA ASP A 132 -2.47 -12.46 -5.14
C ASP A 132 -1.08 -12.90 -5.61
N PHE A 133 -0.08 -12.00 -5.57
CA PHE A 133 1.32 -12.33 -5.86
C PHE A 133 1.89 -13.45 -4.97
N ALA A 134 1.51 -13.47 -3.70
CA ALA A 134 1.94 -14.48 -2.74
C ALA A 134 1.28 -15.86 -2.98
N ASN A 135 0.10 -15.88 -3.59
CA ASN A 135 -0.69 -17.08 -3.87
C ASN A 135 -0.43 -17.66 -5.26
N ASP A 136 -0.23 -16.82 -6.27
CA ASP A 136 -0.09 -17.20 -7.69
C ASP A 136 1.35 -17.54 -8.11
N GLY A 137 2.35 -17.26 -7.28
CA GLY A 137 3.74 -17.58 -7.56
C GLY A 137 4.07 -19.09 -7.58
N ALA A 138 5.22 -19.45 -8.16
CA ALA A 138 5.72 -20.84 -8.25
C ALA A 138 5.84 -21.56 -6.88
N MET A 139 5.88 -20.80 -5.78
CA MET A 139 5.71 -21.30 -4.43
C MET A 139 4.30 -20.95 -3.94
N LYS A 140 3.33 -21.83 -4.21
CA LYS A 140 1.94 -21.67 -3.77
C LYS A 140 1.87 -21.45 -2.25
N ARG A 141 1.04 -20.49 -1.82
CA ARG A 141 0.69 -20.16 -0.41
C ARG A 141 1.81 -19.55 0.43
N ASN A 142 2.31 -18.37 0.05
CA ASN A 142 3.17 -17.61 0.96
C ASN A 142 2.34 -16.83 1.98
N HIS A 143 2.55 -17.09 3.26
CA HIS A 143 1.96 -16.31 4.34
C HIS A 143 2.68 -14.96 4.51
N ILE A 144 1.91 -13.89 4.67
CA ILE A 144 2.42 -12.52 4.79
C ILE A 144 2.14 -11.98 6.20
N SER A 145 3.20 -11.54 6.87
CA SER A 145 3.10 -10.68 8.05
C SER A 145 3.18 -9.21 7.63
N TYR A 146 2.12 -8.46 7.83
CA TYR A 146 2.06 -7.04 7.49
C TYR A 146 2.50 -6.20 8.68
N VAL A 147 3.27 -5.14 8.39
CA VAL A 147 3.76 -4.17 9.36
C VAL A 147 3.22 -2.81 8.92
N LEU A 148 2.35 -2.24 9.74
CA LEU A 148 1.78 -0.91 9.56
C LEU A 148 2.22 -0.01 10.72
N GLU A 149 2.34 1.27 10.42
CA GLU A 149 2.52 2.27 11.45
C GLU A 149 1.24 2.38 12.29
N THR A 150 1.36 2.52 13.61
CA THR A 150 0.25 3.01 14.44
C THR A 150 0.15 4.51 14.22
N GLY A 151 -0.56 4.89 13.17
CA GLY A 151 -0.68 6.28 12.74
C GLY A 151 -2.11 6.76 12.66
N ASP A 152 -2.27 7.83 11.90
CA ASP A 152 -3.49 8.61 11.67
C ASP A 152 -4.82 7.82 11.64
N ASP A 153 -5.90 8.58 11.76
CA ASP A 153 -7.28 8.08 11.81
C ASP A 153 -7.65 7.07 10.69
N GLY A 154 -6.94 7.10 9.56
CA GLY A 154 -7.08 6.14 8.47
C GLY A 154 -6.39 4.80 8.73
N GLN A 155 -5.13 4.83 9.20
CA GLN A 155 -4.38 3.60 9.50
C GLN A 155 -5.00 2.84 10.67
N GLY A 156 -5.33 3.55 11.76
CA GLY A 156 -5.95 2.97 12.94
C GLY A 156 -7.26 2.26 12.63
N GLY A 157 -8.13 2.90 11.84
CA GLY A 157 -9.41 2.31 11.42
C GLY A 157 -9.23 1.01 10.63
N PHE A 158 -8.26 0.96 9.72
CA PHE A 158 -8.02 -0.25 8.93
C PHE A 158 -7.39 -1.38 9.77
N ILE A 159 -6.51 -1.04 10.71
CA ILE A 159 -5.96 -2.01 11.68
C ILE A 159 -7.08 -2.65 12.49
N ASP A 160 -8.03 -1.86 12.98
CA ASP A 160 -9.18 -2.35 13.74
C ASP A 160 -10.11 -3.22 12.89
N TYR A 161 -10.29 -2.88 11.61
CA TYR A 161 -11.00 -3.74 10.65
C TYR A 161 -10.35 -5.12 10.52
N ILE A 162 -9.04 -5.21 10.31
CA ILE A 162 -8.34 -6.50 10.20
C ILE A 162 -8.42 -7.29 11.51
N ARG A 163 -8.28 -6.62 12.67
CA ARG A 163 -8.42 -7.25 13.99
C ARG A 163 -9.83 -7.81 14.19
N PHE A 164 -10.85 -7.06 13.78
CA PHE A 164 -12.24 -7.51 13.83
C PHE A 164 -12.45 -8.75 12.95
N LEU A 165 -12.01 -8.71 11.69
CA LEU A 165 -12.12 -9.86 10.78
C LEU A 165 -11.48 -11.11 11.40
N ASN A 166 -10.27 -10.97 11.94
CA ASN A 166 -9.53 -12.09 12.51
C ASN A 166 -10.19 -12.68 13.77
N SER A 167 -10.77 -11.83 14.63
CA SER A 167 -11.49 -12.27 15.84
C SER A 167 -12.82 -12.94 15.54
N ASN A 168 -13.42 -12.66 14.37
CA ASN A 168 -14.76 -13.16 13.99
C ASN A 168 -14.73 -14.22 12.88
N LYS A 169 -13.57 -14.57 12.33
CA LYS A 169 -13.44 -15.46 11.17
C LYS A 169 -14.05 -16.85 11.34
N GLU A 170 -14.08 -17.39 12.56
CA GLU A 170 -14.70 -18.70 12.84
C GLU A 170 -16.23 -18.63 12.88
N ARG A 171 -16.80 -17.44 13.18
CA ARG A 171 -18.25 -17.21 13.23
C ARG A 171 -18.81 -16.74 11.89
N GLN A 172 -17.98 -16.15 11.05
CA GLN A 172 -18.36 -15.61 9.75
C GLN A 172 -17.35 -16.07 8.68
N PRO A 173 -17.66 -17.16 7.93
CA PRO A 173 -16.75 -17.76 6.94
C PRO A 173 -16.24 -16.79 5.88
N VAL A 174 -17.05 -15.79 5.53
CA VAL A 174 -16.65 -14.71 4.63
C VAL A 174 -15.40 -13.96 5.10
N TYR A 175 -15.26 -13.67 6.40
CA TYR A 175 -14.09 -12.95 6.91
C TYR A 175 -12.83 -13.79 6.80
N LYS A 176 -12.94 -15.12 6.96
CA LYS A 176 -11.84 -16.04 6.70
C LYS A 176 -11.38 -15.94 5.25
N HIS A 177 -12.31 -15.91 4.29
CA HIS A 177 -11.99 -15.78 2.88
C HIS A 177 -11.24 -14.47 2.56
N VAL A 178 -11.68 -13.34 3.11
CA VAL A 178 -11.00 -12.04 2.93
C VAL A 178 -9.57 -12.09 3.48
N LEU A 179 -9.36 -12.67 4.65
CA LEU A 179 -8.02 -12.81 5.25
C LEU A 179 -7.10 -13.73 4.43
N GLU A 180 -7.65 -14.79 3.84
CA GLU A 180 -6.95 -15.70 2.93
C GLU A 180 -6.56 -14.99 1.63
N GLN A 181 -7.41 -14.12 1.07
CA GLN A 181 -7.07 -13.30 -0.09
C GLN A 181 -5.88 -12.37 0.17
N TYR A 182 -5.77 -11.80 1.38
CA TYR A 182 -4.58 -11.02 1.77
C TYR A 182 -3.35 -11.89 2.08
N SER A 183 -3.49 -13.22 2.08
CA SER A 183 -2.49 -14.14 2.61
C SER A 183 -2.03 -13.79 4.03
N LEU A 184 -2.90 -13.21 4.85
CA LEU A 184 -2.54 -12.65 6.16
C LEU A 184 -2.26 -13.78 7.18
N VAL A 185 -1.09 -13.76 7.80
CA VAL A 185 -0.81 -14.56 9.01
C VAL A 185 -0.69 -13.70 10.27
N LYS A 186 -0.18 -12.48 10.14
CA LYS A 186 -0.01 -11.56 11.27
C LYS A 186 -0.10 -10.12 10.80
N LEU A 187 -0.80 -9.30 11.57
CA LEU A 187 -0.75 -7.84 11.47
C LEU A 187 0.02 -7.30 12.67
N ILE A 188 1.05 -6.52 12.40
CA ILE A 188 1.85 -5.80 13.39
C ILE A 188 1.56 -4.32 13.18
N ALA A 189 1.02 -3.68 14.22
CA ALA A 189 0.84 -2.24 14.26
C ALA A 189 1.81 -1.71 15.32
N THR A 190 2.72 -0.81 14.92
CA THR A 190 3.77 -0.28 15.80
C THR A 190 4.11 1.15 15.42
N PRO A 191 4.55 2.02 16.34
CA PRO A 191 5.03 3.35 15.98
C PRO A 191 6.21 3.28 14.99
N LYS A 192 6.37 4.30 14.16
CA LYS A 192 7.39 4.30 13.09
C LYS A 192 8.81 4.17 13.63
N GLU A 193 9.06 4.74 14.80
CA GLU A 193 10.34 4.72 15.52
C GLU A 193 10.69 3.33 16.06
N GLU A 194 9.68 2.51 16.36
CA GLU A 194 9.85 1.14 16.86
C GLU A 194 9.87 0.10 15.73
N MET A 195 9.50 0.52 14.52
CA MET A 195 9.48 -0.34 13.35
C MET A 195 10.90 -0.65 12.85
N GLU A 196 11.16 -1.89 12.45
CA GLU A 196 12.41 -2.23 11.75
C GLU A 196 12.54 -1.35 10.50
N GLY A 197 13.62 -0.56 10.42
CA GLY A 197 13.76 0.50 9.43
C GLY A 197 13.56 0.07 7.96
N VAL A 198 13.88 -1.17 7.59
CA VAL A 198 13.61 -1.67 6.22
C VAL A 198 12.14 -1.55 5.81
N PHE A 199 11.19 -1.62 6.75
CA PHE A 199 9.77 -1.50 6.45
C PHE A 199 9.34 -0.07 6.10
N HIS A 200 10.17 0.93 6.43
CA HIS A 200 10.01 2.30 5.94
C HIS A 200 10.29 2.43 4.43
N ALA A 201 10.77 1.37 3.76
CA ALA A 201 10.92 1.34 2.30
C ALA A 201 9.60 1.60 1.55
N ALA A 202 8.45 1.30 2.18
CA ALA A 202 7.14 1.61 1.61
C ALA A 202 6.91 3.12 1.43
N ASP A 203 7.35 3.95 2.39
CA ASP A 203 7.27 5.42 2.30
C ASP A 203 8.02 5.94 1.05
N PHE A 204 9.24 5.43 0.85
CA PHE A 204 10.06 5.75 -0.33
C PHE A 204 9.33 5.40 -1.64
N VAL A 205 8.80 4.18 -1.74
CA VAL A 205 8.12 3.70 -2.96
C VAL A 205 6.84 4.50 -3.22
N ALA A 206 6.03 4.72 -2.18
CA ALA A 206 4.78 5.49 -2.30
C ALA A 206 5.07 6.90 -2.80
N TRP A 207 6.09 7.56 -2.25
CA TRP A 207 6.51 8.89 -2.67
C TRP A 207 7.03 8.94 -4.11
N GLU A 208 7.92 8.01 -4.49
CA GLU A 208 8.46 7.95 -5.86
C GLU A 208 7.35 7.67 -6.89
N TRP A 209 6.39 6.81 -6.55
CA TRP A 209 5.21 6.56 -7.40
C TRP A 209 4.34 7.81 -7.55
N ALA A 210 3.98 8.47 -6.44
CA ALA A 210 3.17 9.70 -6.47
C ALA A 210 3.82 10.79 -7.33
N ARG A 211 5.14 10.96 -7.23
CA ARG A 211 5.91 11.89 -8.07
C ARG A 211 5.98 11.45 -9.52
N HIS A 212 6.01 10.17 -9.81
CA HIS A 212 6.00 9.71 -11.19
C HIS A 212 4.66 10.00 -11.88
N VAL A 213 3.54 9.77 -11.19
CA VAL A 213 2.20 10.11 -11.70
C VAL A 213 2.10 11.62 -11.98
N GLU A 214 2.55 12.46 -11.05
CA GLU A 214 2.59 13.92 -11.23
C GLU A 214 3.41 14.33 -12.47
N ARG A 215 4.58 13.69 -12.66
CA ARG A 215 5.45 13.95 -13.82
C ARG A 215 4.83 13.47 -15.13
N GLN A 216 4.12 12.35 -15.14
CA GLN A 216 3.41 11.88 -16.34
C GLN A 216 2.34 12.85 -16.79
N ARG A 217 1.63 13.51 -15.86
CA ARG A 217 0.68 14.59 -16.20
C ARG A 217 1.33 15.83 -16.82
N GLN A 218 2.64 15.96 -16.67
CA GLN A 218 3.45 17.06 -17.20
C GLN A 218 4.32 16.61 -18.38
N ASP A 219 4.08 15.41 -18.94
CA ASP A 219 4.89 14.79 -20.00
C ASP A 219 6.40 14.69 -19.65
N LEU A 220 6.72 14.63 -18.36
CA LEU A 220 8.08 14.53 -17.87
C LEU A 220 8.51 13.06 -17.70
N PRO A 221 9.79 12.74 -17.98
CA PRO A 221 10.29 11.38 -17.86
C PRO A 221 10.29 10.90 -16.40
N MET A 222 10.21 9.58 -16.23
CA MET A 222 10.32 8.91 -14.94
C MET A 222 11.63 9.30 -14.21
N ARG A 223 11.57 9.46 -12.89
CA ARG A 223 12.74 9.73 -12.06
C ARG A 223 13.69 8.54 -12.11
N LYS A 224 15.01 8.81 -12.10
CA LYS A 224 16.05 7.77 -12.16
C LYS A 224 15.96 6.75 -11.01
N SER A 225 15.54 7.21 -9.82
CA SER A 225 15.31 6.37 -8.64
C SER A 225 14.22 5.33 -8.88
N LEU A 226 13.04 5.75 -9.32
CA LEU A 226 11.96 4.82 -9.66
C LEU A 226 12.32 3.93 -10.85
N GLN A 227 12.93 4.49 -11.90
CA GLN A 227 13.36 3.73 -13.09
C GLN A 227 14.33 2.60 -12.72
N ALA A 228 15.20 2.83 -11.75
CA ALA A 228 16.16 1.84 -11.26
C ALA A 228 15.47 0.70 -10.47
N LEU A 229 14.35 0.98 -9.79
CA LEU A 229 13.54 -0.04 -9.11
C LEU A 229 12.75 -0.89 -10.11
N THR A 230 12.18 -0.25 -11.12
CA THR A 230 11.24 -0.88 -12.05
C THR A 230 11.92 -1.56 -13.23
N SER A 231 13.26 -1.57 -13.30
CA SER A 231 14.01 -2.24 -14.38
C SER A 231 13.59 -1.82 -15.79
N LYS A 232 13.17 -0.57 -15.97
CA LYS A 232 12.62 0.00 -17.23
C LYS A 232 11.31 -0.65 -17.70
N ILE A 233 10.53 -1.28 -16.82
CA ILE A 233 9.15 -1.66 -17.13
C ILE A 233 8.40 -0.39 -17.57
N PRO A 234 7.82 -0.35 -18.79
CA PRO A 234 7.10 0.83 -19.25
C PRO A 234 5.85 1.01 -18.41
N ALA A 235 5.56 2.25 -18.04
CA ALA A 235 4.24 2.59 -17.56
C ALA A 235 3.31 2.68 -18.78
N LEU A 236 2.15 2.05 -18.71
CA LEU A 236 1.13 2.02 -19.75
C LEU A 236 -0.15 2.62 -19.20
N SER A 237 -0.75 3.51 -19.97
CA SER A 237 -2.13 3.93 -19.72
C SER A 237 -3.07 2.85 -20.25
N ASP A 238 -3.93 2.33 -19.38
CA ASP A 238 -4.98 1.39 -19.73
C ASP A 238 -6.34 1.92 -19.28
N TYR A 239 -7.38 1.10 -19.45
CA TYR A 239 -8.75 1.44 -19.05
C TYR A 239 -8.83 1.94 -17.60
N TYR A 240 -8.06 1.35 -16.68
CA TYR A 240 -8.14 1.65 -15.24
C TYR A 240 -7.35 2.91 -14.84
N GLY A 241 -6.40 3.34 -15.67
CA GLY A 241 -5.54 4.50 -15.43
C GLY A 241 -4.10 4.21 -15.81
N LEU A 242 -3.13 4.69 -15.02
CA LEU A 242 -1.71 4.47 -15.29
C LEU A 242 -1.21 3.24 -14.54
N THR A 243 -0.56 2.34 -15.27
CA THR A 243 -0.09 1.06 -14.75
C THR A 243 1.38 0.89 -15.01
N LEU A 244 2.14 0.50 -14.00
CA LEU A 244 3.48 -0.01 -14.18
C LEU A 244 3.55 -1.35 -13.46
N GLY A 245 3.93 -2.41 -14.14
CA GLY A 245 4.16 -3.66 -13.44
C GLY A 245 4.61 -4.80 -14.33
N ASP A 246 5.11 -5.84 -13.67
CA ASP A 246 5.29 -7.15 -14.24
C ASP A 246 4.49 -8.15 -13.39
N LYS A 247 4.11 -9.29 -13.98
CA LYS A 247 3.27 -10.29 -13.30
C LYS A 247 3.98 -10.98 -12.12
N ASN A 248 5.25 -10.69 -11.86
CA ASN A 248 6.12 -11.52 -11.04
C ASN A 248 6.74 -10.79 -9.85
N ARG A 249 6.65 -9.46 -9.79
CA ARG A 249 7.43 -8.67 -8.83
C ARG A 249 6.84 -7.31 -8.49
N ILE A 250 6.44 -6.53 -9.49
CA ILE A 250 6.11 -5.11 -9.30
C ILE A 250 4.70 -4.83 -9.84
N PHE A 251 3.87 -4.17 -9.06
CA PHE A 251 2.58 -3.65 -9.51
C PHE A 251 2.32 -2.28 -8.92
N CYS A 252 2.34 -1.25 -9.75
CA CYS A 252 2.00 0.12 -9.41
C CYS A 252 0.80 0.54 -10.25
N ARG A 253 -0.24 1.07 -9.62
CA ARG A 253 -1.48 1.51 -10.28
C ARG A 253 -1.87 2.90 -9.79
N HIS A 254 -2.11 3.81 -10.72
CA HIS A 254 -2.83 5.04 -10.47
C HIS A 254 -4.22 4.90 -11.08
N TYR A 255 -5.24 4.91 -10.24
CA TYR A 255 -6.62 4.80 -10.70
C TYR A 255 -7.08 6.13 -11.27
N ALA A 256 -7.56 6.11 -12.51
CA ALA A 256 -8.29 7.25 -13.06
C ALA A 256 -9.59 7.46 -12.26
N GLU A 257 -10.12 8.70 -12.27
CA GLU A 257 -11.26 9.10 -11.44
C GLU A 257 -12.44 8.10 -11.52
N LYS A 258 -12.87 7.72 -12.73
CA LYS A 258 -13.98 6.77 -12.92
C LYS A 258 -13.76 5.46 -12.15
N HIS A 259 -12.53 4.95 -12.15
CA HIS A 259 -12.19 3.68 -11.50
C HIS A 259 -11.99 3.82 -10.00
N ALA A 260 -11.41 4.92 -9.55
CA ALA A 260 -11.31 5.21 -8.14
C ALA A 260 -12.71 5.36 -7.51
N ASN A 261 -13.64 6.03 -8.20
CA ASN A 261 -15.04 6.15 -7.77
C ASN A 261 -15.73 4.78 -7.69
N ARG A 262 -15.51 3.92 -8.69
CA ARG A 262 -16.03 2.55 -8.68
C ARG A 262 -15.45 1.73 -7.54
N LEU A 263 -14.16 1.88 -7.24
CA LEU A 263 -13.50 1.18 -6.13
C LEU A 263 -14.12 1.60 -4.80
N VAL A 264 -14.29 2.91 -4.56
CA VAL A 264 -14.93 3.41 -3.33
C VAL A 264 -16.37 2.90 -3.21
N LYS A 265 -17.13 2.89 -4.32
CA LYS A 265 -18.48 2.32 -4.35
C LYS A 265 -18.47 0.82 -4.02
N PHE A 266 -17.60 0.04 -4.66
CA PHE A 266 -17.46 -1.40 -4.39
C PHE A 266 -17.08 -1.68 -2.93
N LEU A 267 -16.16 -0.90 -2.36
CA LEU A 267 -15.76 -1.06 -0.96
C LEU A 267 -16.90 -0.71 0.00
N ARG A 268 -17.71 0.30 -0.32
CA ARG A 268 -18.94 0.62 0.43
C ARG A 268 -19.94 -0.54 0.35
N GLU A 269 -20.22 -1.04 -0.85
CA GLU A 269 -21.17 -2.16 -1.06
C GLU A 269 -20.69 -3.46 -0.39
N THR A 270 -19.38 -3.73 -0.45
CA THR A 270 -18.77 -4.89 0.22
C THR A 270 -18.76 -4.72 1.74
N ALA A 271 -18.58 -3.51 2.23
CA ALA A 271 -18.71 -3.20 3.65
C ALA A 271 -20.15 -3.38 4.15
N GLU A 272 -21.15 -2.98 3.36
CA GLU A 272 -22.57 -3.12 3.71
C GLU A 272 -23.11 -4.56 3.53
N ALA A 273 -22.30 -5.47 2.98
CA ALA A 273 -22.71 -6.82 2.65
C ALA A 273 -23.02 -7.66 3.90
N LYS A 274 -24.20 -8.29 3.93
CA LYS A 274 -24.70 -9.08 5.07
C LYS A 274 -24.70 -10.58 4.80
N SER A 275 -24.37 -10.98 3.58
CA SER A 275 -24.39 -12.35 3.12
C SER A 275 -23.33 -12.57 2.03
N GLU A 276 -23.02 -13.84 1.76
CA GLU A 276 -22.20 -14.18 0.58
C GLU A 276 -22.85 -13.74 -0.73
N ALA A 277 -24.19 -13.68 -0.78
CA ALA A 277 -24.90 -13.20 -1.96
C ALA A 277 -24.64 -11.71 -2.20
N ASP A 278 -24.60 -10.89 -1.15
CA ASP A 278 -24.27 -9.46 -1.25
C ASP A 278 -22.84 -9.24 -1.74
N ILE A 279 -21.90 -10.07 -1.28
CA ILE A 279 -20.50 -10.01 -1.74
C ILE A 279 -20.37 -10.51 -3.17
N ARG A 280 -21.10 -11.56 -3.54
CA ARG A 280 -21.18 -12.00 -4.94
C ARG A 280 -21.78 -10.90 -5.82
N ALA A 281 -22.80 -10.18 -5.35
CA ALA A 281 -23.42 -9.07 -6.07
C ALA A 281 -22.48 -7.86 -6.19
N ALA A 282 -21.79 -7.46 -5.12
CA ALA A 282 -20.78 -6.39 -5.16
C ALA A 282 -19.62 -6.76 -6.11
N ASN A 283 -19.15 -8.01 -6.06
CA ASN A 283 -18.13 -8.53 -6.98
C ASN A 283 -18.64 -8.60 -8.42
N ALA A 284 -19.89 -9.00 -8.64
CA ALA A 284 -20.52 -9.00 -9.96
C ALA A 284 -20.63 -7.57 -10.51
N HIS A 285 -21.09 -6.61 -9.71
CA HIS A 285 -21.15 -5.19 -10.10
C HIS A 285 -19.76 -4.64 -10.44
N TRP A 286 -18.73 -5.00 -9.65
CA TRP A 286 -17.34 -4.66 -9.94
C TRP A 286 -16.84 -5.29 -11.25
N ALA A 287 -17.19 -6.55 -11.50
CA ALA A 287 -16.78 -7.31 -12.68
C ALA A 287 -17.53 -6.91 -13.96
N GLU A 288 -18.83 -6.67 -13.90
CA GLU A 288 -19.68 -6.25 -15.03
C GLU A 288 -19.26 -4.89 -15.58
N THR A 289 -18.86 -3.99 -14.68
CA THR A 289 -18.41 -2.65 -15.07
C THR A 289 -16.99 -2.66 -15.70
N ARG A 290 -16.32 -3.82 -15.81
CA ARG A 290 -15.02 -3.96 -16.50
C ARG A 290 -15.10 -3.77 -18.02
N PHE A 291 -16.30 -3.89 -18.60
CA PHE A 291 -16.56 -3.74 -20.03
C PHE A 291 -17.27 -2.42 -20.30
#